data_AF-A0A7W4JST7-F1
#
_entry.id   AF-A0A7W4JST7-F1
#
_cell.length_a   1.000
_cell.length_b   1.000
_cell.length_c   1.000
_cell.angle_alpha   90.00
_cell.angle_beta   90.00
_cell.angle_gamma   90.00
#
_symmetry.space_group_name_H-M   'P 1'
#
loop_
_entity.id
_entity.type
_entity.pdbx_description
1 polymer ?
#
loop_
_entity_poly.entity_id
_entity_poly.type
_entity_poly.pdbx_seq_one_letter_code
_entity_poly.pdbx_strand_id
1 'polypeptide(L)'
;MLDLVGGSRDQVIGLSVEKFSPEFQPDGRKSGQASQNIISDLLKTRRPVQFDWMHVRLDGTILPVFATIFLVHIEGADQITVVWEDRRKHFPTRKSRKNRTATSNS
;
A
#
# COMPACT_ATOMS: atom_id res chain seq x y z
N MET A 1 1.55 13.26 0.03
CA MET A 1 1.11 12.10 0.84
C MET A 1 -0.36 12.19 1.21
N LEU A 2 -0.82 13.26 1.88
CA LEU A 2 -2.22 13.35 2.35
C LEU A 2 -3.26 13.26 1.22
N ASP A 3 -3.02 13.95 0.09
CA ASP A 3 -3.88 13.82 -1.10
C ASP A 3 -3.92 12.40 -1.66
N LEU A 4 -2.79 11.68 -1.60
CA LEU A 4 -2.72 10.29 -2.05
C LEU A 4 -3.47 9.36 -1.10
N VAL A 5 -3.38 9.59 0.20
CA VAL A 5 -4.12 8.82 1.22
C VAL A 5 -5.63 9.10 1.14
N GLY A 6 -6.04 10.28 0.68
CA GLY A 6 -7.44 10.68 0.58
C GLY A 6 -8.03 11.13 1.91
N GLY A 7 -7.23 11.77 2.77
CA GLY A 7 -7.71 12.31 4.04
C GLY A 7 -6.76 13.33 4.66
N SER A 8 -7.10 13.75 5.87
CA SER A 8 -6.35 14.74 6.66
C SER A 8 -5.20 14.11 7.45
N ARG A 9 -4.26 14.95 7.90
CA ARG A 9 -3.12 14.52 8.72
C ARG A 9 -3.56 13.76 9.97
N ASP A 10 -4.55 14.28 10.68
CA ASP A 10 -5.01 13.71 11.96
C ASP A 10 -5.68 12.34 11.79
N GLN A 11 -6.22 12.05 10.60
CA GLN A 11 -6.77 10.73 10.28
C GLN A 11 -5.70 9.68 9.99
N VAL A 12 -4.46 10.10 9.71
CA VAL A 12 -3.37 9.20 9.29
C VAL A 12 -2.38 8.95 10.43
N ILE A 13 -2.20 9.92 11.32
CA ILE A 13 -1.31 9.76 12.49
C ILE A 13 -1.79 8.59 13.36
N GLY A 14 -0.84 7.71 13.71
CA GLY A 14 -1.10 6.53 14.54
C GLY A 14 -1.66 5.32 13.78
N LEU A 15 -2.01 5.46 12.50
CA LEU A 15 -2.38 4.30 11.68
C LEU A 15 -1.13 3.51 11.27
N SER A 16 -1.23 2.18 11.36
CA SER A 16 -0.27 1.31 10.70
C SER A 16 -0.37 1.50 9.19
N VAL A 17 0.79 1.58 8.52
CA VAL A 17 0.85 1.64 7.05
C VAL A 17 0.16 0.46 6.36
N GLU A 18 0.02 -0.68 7.05
CA GLU A 18 -0.70 -1.85 6.56
C GLU A 18 -2.19 -1.61 6.36
N LYS A 19 -2.79 -0.64 7.08
CA LYS A 19 -4.19 -0.22 6.88
C LYS A 19 -4.46 0.27 5.46
N PHE A 20 -3.42 0.78 4.79
CA PHE A 20 -3.52 1.25 3.43
C PHE A 20 -3.29 0.15 2.42
N SER A 21 -3.33 -1.14 2.77
CA SER A 21 -3.12 -2.23 1.81
C SER A 21 -4.36 -3.13 1.73
N PRO A 22 -4.70 -3.67 0.54
CA PRO A 22 -5.69 -4.75 0.44
C PRO A 22 -5.16 -6.00 1.16
N GLU A 23 -6.01 -6.99 1.41
CA GLU A 23 -5.56 -8.25 2.03
C GLU A 23 -4.51 -8.98 1.15
N PHE A 24 -4.72 -8.93 -0.17
CA PHE A 24 -3.83 -9.54 -1.17
C PHE A 24 -3.42 -8.50 -2.22
N GLN A 25 -2.15 -8.54 -2.62
CA GLN A 25 -1.63 -7.79 -3.76
C GLN A 25 -2.07 -8.43 -5.09
N PRO A 26 -1.99 -7.72 -6.24
CA PRO A 26 -2.44 -8.26 -7.54
C PRO A 26 -1.71 -9.52 -8.00
N ASP A 27 -0.52 -9.77 -7.48
CA ASP A 27 0.28 -10.97 -7.73
C ASP A 27 -0.13 -12.17 -6.86
N GLY A 28 -1.14 -12.01 -6.00
CA GLY A 28 -1.68 -13.05 -5.11
C GLY A 28 -0.98 -13.15 -3.76
N ARG A 29 0.07 -12.37 -3.50
CA ARG A 29 0.74 -12.39 -2.18
C ARG A 29 -0.12 -11.69 -1.12
N LYS A 30 -0.17 -12.24 0.09
CA LYS A 30 -0.79 -11.57 1.24
C LYS A 30 0.03 -10.32 1.61
N SER A 31 -0.62 -9.16 1.66
CA SER A 31 0.07 -7.88 1.84
C SER A 31 0.91 -7.83 3.11
N GLY A 32 0.39 -8.37 4.23
CA GLY A 32 1.13 -8.42 5.50
C GLY A 32 2.39 -9.29 5.46
N GLN A 33 2.40 -10.38 4.69
CA GLN A 33 3.60 -11.21 4.53
C GLN A 33 4.62 -10.49 3.63
N ALA A 34 4.14 -9.87 2.55
CA ALA A 34 5.00 -9.15 1.61
C ALA A 34 5.62 -7.89 2.25
N SER A 35 4.87 -7.12 3.06
CA SER A 35 5.40 -5.97 3.80
C SER A 35 6.48 -6.39 4.80
N GLN A 36 6.27 -7.48 5.54
CA GLN A 36 7.25 -8.02 6.48
C GLN A 36 8.56 -8.42 5.78
N ASN A 37 8.47 -9.08 4.63
CA ASN A 37 9.67 -9.44 3.85
C ASN A 37 10.43 -8.19 3.39
N ILE A 38 9.73 -7.19 2.86
CA ILE A 38 10.32 -5.91 2.44
C ILE A 38 11.00 -5.19 3.61
N ILE A 39 10.36 -5.13 4.78
CA ILE A 39 10.93 -4.52 5.98
C ILE A 39 12.15 -5.32 6.46
N SER A 40 12.07 -6.65 6.47
CA SER A 40 13.22 -7.52 6.79
C SER A 40 14.40 -7.21 5.86
N ASP A 41 14.17 -7.09 4.56
CA ASP A 41 15.22 -6.84 3.58
C ASP A 41 15.82 -5.45 3.75
N LEU A 42 15.00 -4.43 4.01
CA LEU A 42 15.46 -3.09 4.38
C LEU A 42 16.37 -3.13 5.62
N LEU A 43 15.93 -3.79 6.70
CA LEU A 43 16.68 -3.84 7.95
C LEU A 43 18.00 -4.63 7.83
N LYS A 44 18.00 -5.71 7.03
CA LYS A 44 19.20 -6.53 6.78
C LYS A 44 20.22 -5.82 5.91
N THR A 45 19.78 -5.22 4.81
CA THR A 45 20.67 -4.62 3.82
C THR A 45 21.05 -3.18 4.13
N ARG A 46 20.21 -2.49 4.93
CA ARG A 46 20.23 -1.03 5.16
C ARG A 46 20.25 -0.22 3.87
N ARG A 47 19.70 -0.77 2.79
CA ARG A 47 19.57 -0.11 1.48
C ARG A 47 18.11 0.20 1.19
N PRO A 48 17.81 1.29 0.46
CA PRO A 48 16.46 1.54 -0.01
C PRO A 48 15.91 0.36 -0.80
N VAL A 49 14.65 0.02 -0.58
CA VAL A 49 13.92 -1.01 -1.33
C VAL A 49 12.81 -0.34 -2.12
N GLN A 50 12.71 -0.69 -3.40
CA GLN A 50 11.73 -0.11 -4.32
C GLN A 50 10.83 -1.21 -4.89
N PHE A 51 9.52 -0.95 -4.97
CA PHE A 51 8.56 -1.93 -5.42
C PHE A 51 7.24 -1.29 -5.86
N ASP A 52 6.54 -1.95 -6.79
CA ASP A 52 5.15 -1.62 -7.09
C ASP A 52 4.23 -2.14 -6.00
N TRP A 53 3.24 -1.34 -5.62
CA TRP A 53 2.29 -1.68 -4.56
C TRP A 53 0.88 -1.16 -4.86
N MET A 54 -0.12 -1.93 -4.46
CA MET A 54 -1.50 -1.47 -4.42
C MET A 54 -1.87 -1.01 -3.02
N HIS A 55 -2.22 0.27 -2.90
CA HIS A 55 -2.81 0.82 -1.69
C HIS A 55 -4.34 0.92 -1.77
N VAL A 56 -4.99 0.89 -0.61
CA VAL A 56 -6.39 1.27 -0.39
C VAL A 56 -6.38 2.62 0.33
N ARG A 57 -7.01 3.62 -0.27
CA ARG A 57 -7.17 4.97 0.31
C ARG A 57 -8.21 4.94 1.43
N LEU A 58 -8.28 6.00 2.24
CA LEU A 58 -9.26 6.07 3.34
C LEU A 58 -10.72 6.04 2.86
N ASP A 59 -10.97 6.49 1.63
CA ASP A 59 -12.27 6.42 0.96
C ASP A 59 -12.57 5.03 0.34
N GLY A 60 -11.67 4.06 0.50
CA GLY A 60 -11.79 2.70 -0.04
C GLY A 60 -11.36 2.55 -1.50
N THR A 61 -10.97 3.62 -2.18
CA THR A 61 -10.50 3.54 -3.58
C THR A 61 -9.08 3.01 -3.68
N ILE A 62 -8.77 2.33 -4.78
CA ILE A 62 -7.43 1.76 -5.01
C ILE A 62 -6.48 2.82 -5.55
N LEU A 63 -5.27 2.84 -5.00
CA LEU A 63 -4.16 3.67 -5.42
C LEU A 63 -2.95 2.78 -5.77
N PRO A 64 -2.68 2.52 -7.05
CA PRO A 64 -1.39 1.97 -7.45
C PRO A 64 -0.28 3.00 -7.20
N VAL A 65 0.80 2.56 -6.53
CA VAL A 65 1.98 3.38 -6.27
C VAL A 65 3.25 2.63 -6.62
N PHE A 66 4.30 3.39 -6.90
CA PHE A 66 5.67 2.91 -6.77
C PHE A 66 6.21 3.41 -5.43
N ALA A 67 6.53 2.49 -4.54
CA ALA A 67 6.96 2.80 -3.18
C ALA A 67 8.47 2.67 -3.06
N THR A 68 9.11 3.66 -2.45
CA THR A 68 10.50 3.58 -1.99
C THR A 68 10.51 3.63 -0.47
N ILE A 69 11.02 2.57 0.17
CA ILE A 69 11.17 2.48 1.62
C ILE A 69 12.65 2.52 1.99
N PHE A 70 13.00 3.30 3.01
CA PHE A 70 14.39 3.48 3.45
C PHE A 70 14.45 3.85 4.93
N LEU A 71 15.64 3.71 5.53
CA LEU A 71 15.89 4.13 6.90
C LEU A 71 16.41 5.57 6.91
N VAL A 72 15.91 6.36 7.85
CA VAL A 72 16.43 7.68 8.20
C VAL A 72 16.80 7.65 9.67
N HIS A 73 17.99 8.15 10.00
CA HIS A 73 18.42 8.26 11.38
C HIS A 73 18.00 9.61 11.96
N ILE A 74 17.12 9.59 12.96
CA ILE A 74 16.54 10.78 13.58
C ILE A 74 16.64 10.61 15.10
N GLU A 75 17.26 11.58 15.77
CA GLU A 75 17.37 11.61 17.25
C GLU A 75 17.92 10.31 17.86
N GLY A 76 18.91 9.69 17.22
CA GLY A 76 19.54 8.47 17.72
C GLY A 76 18.80 7.17 17.39
N ALA A 77 17.68 7.25 16.67
CA ALA A 77 16.88 6.09 16.29
C ALA A 77 16.70 5.98 14.77
N ASP A 78 16.72 4.76 14.26
CA ASP A 78 16.37 4.47 12.88
C ASP A 78 14.84 4.50 12.72
N GLN A 79 14.36 5.32 11.79
CA GLN A 79 12.96 5.37 11.41
C GLN A 79 12.79 4.87 9.97
N ILE A 80 11.82 3.99 9.78
CA ILE A 80 11.40 3.55 8.45
C ILE A 80 10.58 4.69 7.83
N THR A 81 11.07 5.22 6.72
CA THR A 81 10.39 6.24 5.91
C THR A 81 9.99 5.64 4.58
N VAL A 82 8.81 6.03 4.09
CA VAL A 82 8.29 5.61 2.79
C VAL A 82 7.87 6.80 1.96
N VAL A 83 8.21 6.76 0.67
CA VAL A 83 7.76 7.72 -0.34
C VAL A 83 6.92 6.98 -1.36
N TRP A 84 5.77 7.55 -1.72
CA TRP A 84 4.87 7.00 -2.74
C TRP A 84 4.86 7.89 -3.98
N GLU A 85 5.10 7.28 -5.12
CA GLU A 85 4.84 7.87 -6.43
C GLU A 85 3.52 7.35 -6.96
N ASP A 86 2.60 8.24 -7.33
CA ASP A 86 1.30 7.88 -7.90
C ASP A 86 1.43 7.24 -9.29
N ARG A 87 0.91 6.03 -9.45
CA ARG A 87 0.94 5.27 -10.71
C ARG A 87 -0.43 5.15 -11.38
N ARG A 88 -1.47 5.87 -10.93
CA ARG A 88 -2.84 5.82 -11.49
C ARG A 88 -2.91 6.04 -13.00
N LYS A 89 -2.02 6.88 -13.56
CA LYS A 89 -1.97 7.16 -15.01
C LYS A 89 -1.50 5.97 -15.86
N HIS A 90 -0.81 4.99 -15.24
CA HIS A 90 -0.20 3.86 -15.94
C HIS A 90 -0.93 2.53 -15.71
N PHE A 91 -1.92 2.51 -14.80
CA PHE A 91 -2.81 1.38 -14.58
C PHE A 91 -4.15 1.68 -15.25
N PRO A 92 -4.44 1.14 -16.46
CA PRO A 92 -5.79 1.22 -16.99
C PRO A 92 -6.71 0.48 -16.02
N THR A 93 -7.65 1.21 -15.42
CA THR A 93 -8.70 0.66 -14.56
C THR A 93 -9.38 -0.47 -15.31
N ARG A 94 -9.12 -1.73 -14.91
CA ARG A 94 -9.87 -2.87 -15.43
C ARG A 94 -11.28 -2.79 -14.84
N LYS A 95 -12.18 -2.13 -15.59
CA LYS A 95 -13.61 -2.06 -15.28
C LYS A 95 -14.14 -3.46 -14.94
N SER A 96 -14.79 -3.57 -13.78
CA SER A 96 -15.87 -4.49 -13.40
C SER A 96 -15.91 -5.87 -14.08
N ARG A 97 -15.72 -6.96 -13.31
CA ARG A 97 -16.54 -8.16 -13.51
C ARG A 97 -17.75 -8.06 -12.59
N LYS A 98 -18.85 -7.50 -13.12
CA LYS A 98 -20.18 -7.94 -12.72
C LYS A 98 -20.26 -9.43 -13.05
N ASN A 99 -20.76 -10.24 -12.12
CA ASN A 99 -21.69 -11.31 -12.42
C ASN A 99 -22.60 -11.50 -11.20
N ARG A 100 -23.83 -10.96 -11.33
CA ARG A 100 -25.01 -11.45 -10.62
C ARG A 100 -25.54 -12.63 -11.44
N THR A 101 -25.72 -13.78 -10.79
CA THR A 101 -26.72 -14.83 -11.05
C THR A 101 -26.46 -15.91 -9.99
N ALA A 102 -27.39 -16.39 -9.16
CA ALA A 102 -28.83 -16.20 -9.12
C ALA A 102 -29.32 -16.50 -7.70
N THR A 103 -30.28 -15.70 -7.23
CA THR A 103 -31.32 -16.19 -6.32
C THR A 103 -32.37 -16.84 -7.20
N SER A 104 -32.62 -18.14 -7.02
CA SER A 104 -33.96 -18.70 -7.20
C SER A 104 -34.22 -19.74 -6.13
N ASN A 105 -35.11 -19.39 -5.20
CA ASN A 105 -35.91 -20.36 -4.47
C ASN A 105 -36.84 -21.06 -5.47
N SER A 106 -36.93 -22.38 -5.39
CA SER A 106 -38.16 -23.19 -5.36
C SER A 106 -37.78 -24.61 -5.01
#